data_AF-A0A3Q3EMZ2-F1
#
_entry.id   AF-A0A3Q3EMZ2-F1
#
_cell.length_a   1.000
_cell.length_b   1.000
_cell.length_c   1.000
_cell.angle_alpha   90.00
_cell.angle_beta   90.00
_cell.angle_gamma   90.00
#
_symmetry.space_group_name_H-M   'P 1'
#
loop_
_entity.id
_entity.type
_entity.pdbx_description
1 polymer ?
#
loop_
_entity_poly.entity_id
_entity_poly.type
_entity_poly.pdbx_seq_one_letter_code
_entity_poly.pdbx_strand_id
1 'polypeptide(L)'
;MSLSVEGSVHNAQPSHQEALVAALRANRALLLEQLHTESGFQKVRKLREEVMAEADWFSSETEDTVWAFVQECLLLFLALARHLSVELELFEKMPPPCAVRQRTAEMAPPLPPDVLSVAQQKTLGAALQSAFGAMVEKLVCIGAVVVRRRRLLTATRVLLKLAELSSLATLVFTRHLGDVMAALCQLGYQPQRAEGEEMLAGESGEALKSLLGKVYQPIVIKELLILQGGPTQVCITISQCRSRGSAPAWLRRLCGQLLSERLMQPNGVQAVVRAILGGGTGGESDWKKCECVARILATCPQQSVSADSYYRQVCPQILELLHFKDKLTALQFQRVATRALLSMVQEKPSFAQEYLLSPLLAPLHRCTTASAVEEWELTRCVEDVNKVRN
;
A
#
# COMPACT_ATOMS: atom_id res chain seq x y z
N MET A 1 -25.21 2.69 69.56
CA MET A 1 -24.72 3.90 68.88
C MET A 1 -23.20 3.74 68.84
N SER A 2 -22.62 2.87 68.02
CA SER A 2 -22.71 2.79 66.56
C SER A 2 -22.36 4.14 65.95
N LEU A 3 -21.13 4.28 65.45
CA LEU A 3 -20.75 5.14 64.32
C LEU A 3 -19.34 4.77 63.82
N SER A 4 -19.37 3.80 62.91
CA SER A 4 -18.63 3.64 61.66
C SER A 4 -17.21 4.20 61.49
N VAL A 5 -16.31 3.23 61.30
CA VAL A 5 -15.17 3.28 60.37
C VAL A 5 -15.71 3.46 58.95
N GLU A 6 -15.32 4.53 58.25
CA GLU A 6 -15.42 4.60 56.80
C GLU A 6 -14.01 4.67 56.21
N GLY A 7 -13.58 3.52 55.71
CA GLY A 7 -12.42 3.39 54.86
C GLY A 7 -12.71 4.04 53.51
N SER A 8 -11.87 5.00 53.13
CA SER A 8 -11.82 5.52 51.77
C SER A 8 -11.16 4.46 50.88
N VAL A 9 -11.98 3.54 50.36
CA VAL A 9 -11.62 2.67 49.25
C VAL A 9 -11.63 3.54 48.00
N HIS A 10 -10.50 4.17 47.70
CA HIS A 10 -10.25 4.69 46.36
C HIS A 10 -10.09 3.50 45.42
N ASN A 11 -11.20 3.14 44.80
CA ASN A 11 -11.30 2.18 43.72
C ASN A 11 -10.56 2.76 42.50
N ALA A 12 -9.24 2.54 42.44
CA ALA A 12 -8.42 2.92 41.31
C ALA A 12 -8.81 2.05 40.12
N GLN A 13 -9.54 2.61 39.15
CA GLN A 13 -9.78 1.93 37.88
C GLN A 13 -8.41 1.60 37.26
N PRO A 14 -8.19 0.35 36.80
CA PRO A 14 -6.95 0.00 36.11
C PRO A 14 -6.79 0.92 34.91
N SER A 15 -5.57 1.39 34.67
CA SER A 15 -5.30 2.19 33.48
C SER A 15 -5.73 1.38 32.24
N HIS A 16 -6.29 2.06 31.22
CA HIS A 16 -6.74 1.40 29.97
C HIS A 16 -5.70 0.42 29.40
N GLN A 17 -4.43 0.73 29.61
CA GLN A 17 -3.28 -0.06 29.21
C GLN A 17 -3.12 -1.37 30.00
N GLU A 18 -3.36 -1.36 31.31
CA GLU A 18 -3.32 -2.58 32.14
C GLU A 18 -4.47 -3.51 31.81
N ALA A 19 -5.67 -2.95 31.57
CA ALA A 19 -6.83 -3.70 31.13
C ALA A 19 -6.58 -4.41 29.78
N LEU A 20 -5.97 -3.71 28.81
CA LEU A 20 -5.59 -4.29 27.52
C LEU A 20 -4.59 -5.44 27.69
N VAL A 21 -3.52 -5.24 28.46
CA VAL A 21 -2.50 -6.28 28.70
C VAL A 21 -3.11 -7.51 29.40
N ALA A 22 -4.01 -7.30 30.36
CA ALA A 22 -4.72 -8.38 31.02
C ALA A 22 -5.63 -9.16 30.05
N ALA A 23 -6.36 -8.46 29.18
CA ALA A 23 -7.20 -9.08 28.15
C ALA A 23 -6.38 -9.91 27.15
N LEU A 24 -5.25 -9.38 26.66
CA LEU A 24 -4.36 -10.12 25.74
C LEU A 24 -3.76 -11.36 26.41
N ARG A 25 -3.42 -11.29 27.70
CA ARG A 25 -2.95 -12.44 28.48
C ARG A 25 -4.02 -13.51 28.60
N ALA A 26 -5.24 -13.12 28.96
CA ALA A 26 -6.37 -14.03 29.08
C ALA A 26 -6.71 -14.70 27.73
N ASN A 27 -6.72 -13.93 26.65
CA ASN A 27 -6.97 -14.43 25.29
C ASN A 27 -5.89 -15.44 24.86
N ARG A 28 -4.61 -15.18 25.16
CA ARG A 28 -3.53 -16.13 24.89
C ARG A 28 -3.71 -17.43 25.67
N ALA A 29 -4.00 -17.34 26.96
CA ALA A 29 -4.21 -18.51 27.80
C ALA A 29 -5.37 -19.37 27.29
N LEU A 30 -6.50 -18.72 26.97
CA LEU A 30 -7.68 -19.38 26.41
C LEU A 30 -7.37 -20.04 25.05
N LEU A 31 -6.67 -19.34 24.16
CA LEU A 31 -6.26 -19.88 22.85
C LEU A 31 -5.42 -21.15 23.02
N LEU A 32 -4.42 -21.10 23.90
CA LEU A 32 -3.55 -22.25 24.14
C LEU A 32 -4.34 -23.40 24.79
N GLU A 33 -5.20 -23.13 25.76
CA GLU A 33 -6.06 -24.14 26.38
C GLU A 33 -6.97 -24.82 25.37
N GLN A 34 -7.66 -24.06 24.52
CA GLN A 34 -8.52 -24.61 23.46
C GLN A 34 -7.72 -25.45 22.47
N LEU A 35 -6.55 -24.95 22.03
CA LEU A 35 -5.67 -25.70 21.14
C LEU A 35 -5.23 -27.03 21.75
N HIS A 36 -5.09 -27.15 23.08
CA HIS A 36 -4.67 -28.37 23.79
C HIS A 36 -5.83 -29.32 24.13
N THR A 37 -6.99 -28.78 24.49
CA THR A 37 -8.12 -29.56 25.03
C THR A 37 -9.03 -30.08 23.92
N GLU A 38 -9.23 -29.32 22.83
CA GLU A 38 -10.17 -29.70 21.79
C GLU A 38 -9.53 -30.63 20.74
N SER A 39 -10.10 -31.84 20.58
CA SER A 39 -9.65 -32.81 19.59
C SER A 39 -9.81 -32.32 18.15
N GLY A 40 -10.78 -31.42 17.90
CA GLY A 40 -11.00 -30.79 16.59
C GLY A 40 -9.83 -29.95 16.09
N PHE A 41 -8.95 -29.47 16.99
CA PHE A 41 -7.81 -28.62 16.63
C PHE A 41 -6.48 -29.38 16.51
N GLN A 42 -6.48 -30.72 16.50
CA GLN A 42 -5.24 -31.50 16.37
C GLN A 42 -4.41 -31.15 15.13
N LYS A 43 -5.05 -30.99 13.95
CA LYS A 43 -4.35 -30.61 12.71
C LYS A 43 -3.75 -29.20 12.82
N VAL A 44 -4.48 -28.26 13.43
CA VAL A 44 -4.01 -26.88 13.66
C VAL A 44 -2.83 -26.88 14.64
N ARG A 45 -2.92 -27.65 15.73
CA ARG A 45 -1.85 -27.80 16.72
C ARG A 45 -0.57 -28.32 16.07
N LYS A 46 -0.67 -29.41 15.29
CA LYS A 46 0.46 -30.00 14.59
C LYS A 46 1.12 -29.00 13.63
N LEU A 47 0.33 -28.32 12.79
CA LEU A 47 0.85 -27.31 11.87
C LEU A 47 1.50 -26.14 12.62
N ARG A 48 0.91 -25.69 13.74
CA ARG A 48 1.49 -24.66 14.60
C ARG A 48 2.83 -25.11 15.17
N GLU A 49 2.95 -26.35 15.64
CA GLU A 49 4.19 -26.91 16.18
C GLU A 49 5.28 -27.04 15.11
N GLU A 50 4.93 -27.48 13.90
CA GLU A 50 5.85 -27.53 12.76
C GLU A 50 6.38 -26.14 12.39
N VAL A 51 5.49 -25.15 12.30
CA VAL A 51 5.87 -23.75 12.05
C VAL A 51 6.71 -23.19 13.20
N MET A 52 6.37 -23.51 14.44
CA MET A 52 7.10 -23.08 15.63
C MET A 52 8.52 -23.66 15.65
N ALA A 53 8.71 -24.91 15.22
CA ALA A 53 10.02 -25.54 15.12
C ALA A 53 10.92 -24.90 14.05
N GLU A 54 10.33 -24.38 12.97
CA GLU A 54 11.04 -23.66 11.91
C GLU A 54 11.29 -22.18 12.24
N ALA A 55 10.59 -21.62 13.24
CA ALA A 55 10.63 -20.22 13.60
C ALA A 55 11.77 -19.89 14.58
N ASP A 56 12.89 -19.41 14.04
CA ASP A 56 14.06 -18.93 14.79
C ASP A 56 13.80 -17.71 15.70
N TRP A 57 12.67 -17.03 15.51
CA TRP A 57 12.24 -15.84 16.25
C TRP A 57 11.27 -16.15 17.41
N PHE A 58 10.77 -17.37 17.53
CA PHE A 58 9.83 -17.73 18.59
C PHE A 58 10.55 -17.87 19.94
N SER A 59 9.92 -17.42 21.02
CA SER A 59 10.47 -17.52 22.38
C SER A 59 9.33 -17.70 23.38
N SER A 60 9.37 -18.79 24.15
CA SER A 60 8.40 -19.10 25.19
C SER A 60 8.55 -18.22 26.44
N GLU A 61 9.72 -17.65 26.67
CA GLU A 61 10.12 -16.95 27.91
C GLU A 61 10.04 -15.42 27.81
N THR A 62 9.33 -14.87 26.82
CA THR A 62 9.19 -13.41 26.71
C THR A 62 8.37 -12.82 27.86
N GLU A 63 8.97 -11.88 28.62
CA GLU A 63 8.26 -11.11 29.66
C GLU A 63 7.17 -10.19 29.07
N ASP A 64 7.35 -9.79 27.80
CA ASP A 64 6.39 -8.94 27.10
C ASP A 64 5.16 -9.75 26.69
N THR A 65 4.08 -9.59 27.47
CA THR A 65 2.80 -10.26 27.25
C THR A 65 2.18 -9.92 25.89
N VAL A 66 2.37 -8.70 25.39
CA VAL A 66 1.80 -8.28 24.10
C VAL A 66 2.57 -8.93 22.96
N TRP A 67 3.90 -8.96 23.03
CA TRP A 67 4.70 -9.68 22.05
C TRP A 67 4.41 -11.18 22.08
N ALA A 68 4.26 -11.79 23.26
CA ALA A 68 3.86 -13.19 23.40
C ALA A 68 2.53 -13.49 22.67
N PHE A 69 1.53 -12.61 22.82
CA PHE A 69 0.27 -12.74 22.09
C PHE A 69 0.47 -12.60 20.57
N VAL A 70 1.23 -11.60 20.13
CA VAL A 70 1.53 -11.38 18.70
C VAL A 70 2.25 -12.58 18.10
N GLN A 71 3.23 -13.18 18.79
CA GLN A 71 3.92 -14.38 18.33
C GLN A 71 2.96 -15.54 18.06
N GLU A 72 1.97 -15.77 18.94
CA GLU A 72 0.94 -16.79 18.72
C GLU A 72 0.09 -16.49 17.48
N CYS A 73 -0.32 -15.24 17.27
CA CYS A 73 -1.02 -14.84 16.06
C CYS A 73 -0.19 -15.08 14.79
N LEU A 74 1.10 -14.70 14.81
CA LEU A 74 2.01 -14.89 13.68
C LEU A 74 2.19 -16.38 13.35
N LEU A 75 2.34 -17.24 14.36
CA LEU A 75 2.40 -18.70 14.17
C LEU A 75 1.11 -19.24 13.53
N LEU A 76 -0.06 -18.80 13.99
CA LEU A 76 -1.34 -19.22 13.42
C LEU A 76 -1.52 -18.76 11.97
N PHE A 77 -1.09 -17.54 11.63
CA PHE A 77 -1.15 -17.06 10.24
C PHE A 77 -0.24 -17.87 9.33
N LEU A 78 0.98 -18.18 9.78
CA LEU A 78 1.90 -19.04 9.03
C LEU A 78 1.36 -20.46 8.87
N ALA A 79 0.76 -21.03 9.92
CA ALA A 79 0.11 -22.34 9.86
C ALA A 79 -1.06 -22.35 8.86
N LEU A 80 -1.88 -21.29 8.84
CA LEU A 80 -2.94 -21.10 7.86
C LEU A 80 -2.39 -21.02 6.43
N ALA A 81 -1.37 -20.20 6.20
CA ALA A 81 -0.76 -20.08 4.88
C ALA A 81 -0.18 -21.43 4.40
N ARG A 82 0.54 -22.14 5.27
CA ARG A 82 1.07 -23.48 4.95
C ARG A 82 -0.05 -24.46 4.60
N HIS A 83 -1.14 -24.45 5.36
CA HIS A 83 -2.28 -25.31 5.08
C HIS A 83 -2.90 -24.98 3.72
N LEU A 84 -3.14 -23.71 3.42
CA LEU A 84 -3.70 -23.28 2.14
C LEU A 84 -2.78 -23.62 0.96
N SER A 85 -1.47 -23.44 1.10
CA SER A 85 -0.49 -23.85 0.07
C SER A 85 -0.58 -25.35 -0.22
N VAL A 86 -0.62 -26.18 0.82
CA VAL A 86 -0.70 -27.65 0.65
C VAL A 86 -2.02 -28.04 -0.02
N GLU A 87 -3.15 -27.48 0.40
CA GLU A 87 -4.45 -27.78 -0.22
C GLU A 87 -4.50 -27.30 -1.68
N LEU A 88 -3.90 -26.15 -1.99
CA LEU A 88 -3.81 -25.63 -3.36
C LEU A 88 -2.98 -26.54 -4.26
N GLU A 89 -1.81 -26.99 -3.79
CA GLU A 89 -0.99 -27.96 -4.52
C GLU A 89 -1.71 -29.29 -4.75
N LEU A 90 -2.47 -29.78 -3.75
CA LEU A 90 -3.27 -30.98 -3.89
C LEU A 90 -4.37 -30.80 -4.93
N PHE A 91 -5.03 -29.64 -4.93
CA PHE A 91 -6.06 -29.28 -5.91
C PHE A 91 -5.49 -29.21 -7.33
N GLU A 92 -4.32 -28.61 -7.54
CA GLU A 92 -3.65 -28.54 -8.84
C GLU A 92 -3.20 -29.91 -9.36
N LYS A 93 -2.82 -30.81 -8.46
CA LYS A 93 -2.41 -32.19 -8.80
C LYS A 93 -3.60 -33.11 -9.08
N MET A 94 -4.83 -32.71 -8.74
CA MET A 94 -6.02 -33.50 -9.07
C MET A 94 -6.25 -33.49 -10.59
N PRO A 95 -6.38 -34.66 -11.24
CA PRO A 95 -6.73 -34.71 -12.65
C PRO A 95 -8.08 -33.99 -12.86
N PRO A 96 -8.25 -33.23 -13.95
CA PRO A 96 -9.54 -32.61 -14.26
C PRO A 96 -10.59 -33.72 -14.27
N PRO A 97 -11.79 -33.49 -13.67
CA PRO A 97 -12.78 -34.54 -13.53
C PRO A 97 -13.05 -35.17 -14.90
N CYS A 98 -12.71 -36.46 -15.03
CA CYS A 98 -12.97 -37.23 -16.24
C CYS A 98 -14.42 -36.99 -16.67
N ALA A 99 -14.59 -36.74 -17.97
CA ALA A 99 -15.86 -36.44 -18.64
C ALA A 99 -16.87 -37.61 -18.65
N VAL A 100 -16.94 -38.42 -17.59
CA VAL A 100 -17.70 -39.68 -17.53
C VAL A 100 -18.86 -39.62 -16.52
N ARG A 101 -18.96 -38.57 -15.69
CA ARG A 101 -20.20 -38.31 -14.93
C ARG A 101 -20.89 -37.10 -15.54
N GLN A 102 -21.91 -37.39 -16.33
CA GLN A 102 -22.96 -36.51 -16.84
C GLN A 102 -22.83 -35.07 -16.31
N ARG A 103 -22.23 -34.18 -17.12
CA ARG A 103 -22.32 -32.75 -16.88
C ARG A 103 -23.80 -32.38 -16.97
N THR A 104 -24.49 -32.25 -15.83
CA THR A 104 -25.65 -31.36 -15.78
C THR A 104 -25.12 -29.96 -16.08
N ALA A 105 -25.78 -29.25 -16.99
CA ALA A 105 -25.34 -27.95 -17.50
C ALA A 105 -25.22 -26.84 -16.42
N GLU A 106 -25.59 -27.14 -15.17
CA GLU A 106 -25.60 -26.22 -14.02
C GLU A 106 -24.43 -26.36 -13.04
N MET A 107 -23.57 -27.38 -13.16
CA MET A 107 -22.54 -27.61 -12.14
C MET A 107 -21.33 -26.67 -12.36
N ALA A 108 -21.23 -25.63 -11.53
CA ALA A 108 -20.07 -24.75 -11.50
C ALA A 108 -18.79 -25.55 -11.17
N PRO A 109 -17.63 -25.21 -11.77
CA PRO A 109 -16.38 -25.89 -11.46
C PRO A 109 -16.06 -25.77 -9.96
N PRO A 110 -15.39 -26.77 -9.37
CA PRO A 110 -15.01 -26.73 -7.97
C PRO A 110 -14.11 -25.52 -7.71
N LEU A 111 -14.42 -24.77 -6.64
CA LEU A 111 -13.64 -23.60 -6.25
C LEU A 111 -12.31 -24.07 -5.63
N PRO A 112 -11.21 -23.35 -5.89
CA PRO A 112 -9.96 -23.65 -5.24
C PRO A 112 -10.05 -23.38 -3.73
N PRO A 113 -9.27 -24.10 -2.90
CA PRO A 113 -9.40 -24.11 -1.44
C PRO A 113 -9.01 -22.77 -0.78
N ASP A 114 -8.38 -21.88 -1.54
CA ASP A 114 -7.96 -20.54 -1.11
C ASP A 114 -9.05 -19.47 -1.31
N VAL A 115 -10.20 -19.82 -1.89
CA VAL A 115 -11.37 -18.94 -1.99
C VAL A 115 -12.06 -18.83 -0.63
N LEU A 116 -11.60 -17.87 0.16
CA LEU A 116 -12.18 -17.55 1.46
C LEU A 116 -13.56 -16.88 1.31
N SER A 117 -14.54 -17.36 2.06
CA SER A 117 -15.84 -16.72 2.18
C SER A 117 -15.74 -15.32 2.80
N VAL A 118 -16.75 -14.47 2.56
CA VAL A 118 -16.81 -13.11 3.14
C VAL A 118 -16.70 -13.13 4.68
N ALA A 119 -17.26 -14.15 5.33
CA ALA A 119 -17.14 -14.32 6.78
C ALA A 119 -15.69 -14.63 7.19
N GLN A 120 -15.03 -15.56 6.52
CA GLN A 120 -13.62 -15.92 6.80
C GLN A 120 -12.69 -14.73 6.54
N GLN A 121 -12.90 -13.99 5.46
CA GLN A 121 -12.14 -12.77 5.14
C GLN A 121 -12.29 -11.70 6.23
N LYS A 122 -13.51 -11.49 6.74
CA LYS A 122 -13.75 -10.56 7.87
C LYS A 122 -13.07 -11.00 9.15
N THR A 123 -13.17 -12.29 9.50
CA THR A 123 -12.54 -12.84 10.69
C THR A 123 -11.01 -12.72 10.61
N LEU A 124 -10.42 -13.07 9.47
CA LEU A 124 -8.98 -12.95 9.27
C LEU A 124 -8.53 -11.48 9.31
N GLY A 125 -9.28 -10.60 8.66
CA GLY A 125 -9.02 -9.16 8.70
C GLY A 125 -9.08 -8.56 10.10
N ALA A 126 -10.01 -9.02 10.95
CA ALA A 126 -10.11 -8.61 12.35
C ALA A 126 -8.93 -9.16 13.19
N ALA A 127 -8.54 -10.41 12.95
CA ALA A 127 -7.39 -11.02 13.63
C ALA A 127 -6.08 -10.29 13.29
N LEU A 128 -5.85 -9.99 12.01
CA LEU A 128 -4.70 -9.20 11.57
C LEU A 128 -4.72 -7.81 12.25
N GLN A 129 -5.85 -7.11 12.19
CA GLN A 129 -5.98 -5.79 12.81
C GLN A 129 -5.71 -5.82 14.32
N SER A 130 -6.17 -6.85 15.03
CA SER A 130 -5.91 -7.03 16.46
C SER A 130 -4.43 -7.26 16.75
N ALA A 131 -3.79 -8.19 16.04
CA ALA A 131 -2.37 -8.50 16.22
C ALA A 131 -1.46 -7.30 15.92
N PHE A 132 -1.69 -6.61 14.79
CA PHE A 132 -0.89 -5.44 14.41
C PHE A 132 -1.23 -4.20 15.24
N GLY A 133 -2.49 -4.01 15.62
CA GLY A 133 -2.90 -2.93 16.53
C GLY A 133 -2.17 -3.05 17.87
N ALA A 134 -2.19 -4.24 18.47
CA ALA A 134 -1.47 -4.51 19.72
C ALA A 134 0.05 -4.32 19.58
N MET A 135 0.61 -4.74 18.44
CA MET A 135 2.03 -4.56 18.12
C MET A 135 2.40 -3.07 18.02
N VAL A 136 1.63 -2.25 17.30
CA VAL A 136 1.90 -0.81 17.13
C VAL A 136 1.75 -0.05 18.46
N GLU A 137 0.73 -0.36 19.25
CA GLU A 137 0.45 0.34 20.51
C GLU A 137 1.55 0.14 21.58
N LYS A 138 2.27 -1.01 21.54
CA LYS A 138 3.36 -1.32 22.49
C LYS A 138 4.77 -1.14 21.94
N LEU A 139 5.01 -1.36 20.64
CA LEU A 139 6.34 -1.16 20.04
C LEU A 139 6.77 0.30 19.98
N VAL A 140 5.82 1.23 19.97
CA VAL A 140 6.14 2.67 19.99
C VAL A 140 6.74 3.09 21.34
N CYS A 141 6.52 2.34 22.42
CA CYS A 141 6.81 2.83 23.78
C CYS A 141 7.78 1.98 24.63
N ILE A 142 8.04 0.70 24.33
CA ILE A 142 8.76 -0.20 25.27
C ILE A 142 9.82 -1.06 24.58
N GLY A 143 11.07 -1.00 25.06
CA GLY A 143 12.16 -1.93 24.73
C GLY A 143 13.35 -1.33 23.95
N ALA A 144 14.49 -2.02 24.04
CA ALA A 144 15.72 -1.65 23.32
C ALA A 144 15.48 -1.57 21.80
N VAL A 145 16.16 -0.64 21.11
CA VAL A 145 16.00 -0.38 19.67
C VAL A 145 16.15 -1.67 18.83
N VAL A 146 17.10 -2.54 19.21
CA VAL A 146 17.37 -3.81 18.54
C VAL A 146 16.18 -4.77 18.64
N VAL A 147 15.54 -4.88 19.80
CA VAL A 147 14.38 -5.76 20.02
C VAL A 147 13.19 -5.29 19.19
N ARG A 148 12.92 -3.98 19.18
CA ARG A 148 11.84 -3.39 18.38
C ARG A 148 12.05 -3.62 16.88
N ARG A 149 13.29 -3.44 16.39
CA ARG A 149 13.64 -3.70 15.00
C ARG A 149 13.46 -5.17 14.62
N ARG A 150 13.90 -6.11 15.46
CA ARG A 150 13.70 -7.55 15.23
C ARG A 150 12.22 -7.93 15.18
N ARG A 151 11.41 -7.43 16.12
CA ARG A 151 9.95 -7.68 16.13
C ARG A 151 9.27 -7.14 14.88
N LEU A 152 9.65 -5.93 14.45
CA LEU A 152 9.17 -5.35 13.20
C LEU A 152 9.55 -6.22 12.00
N LEU A 153 10.83 -6.61 11.89
CA LEU A 153 11.33 -7.48 10.83
C LEU A 153 10.57 -8.81 10.77
N THR A 154 10.37 -9.47 11.92
CA THR A 154 9.62 -10.73 11.99
C THR A 154 8.19 -10.57 11.49
N ALA A 155 7.47 -9.56 11.98
CA ALA A 155 6.08 -9.35 11.57
C ALA A 155 5.96 -8.98 10.08
N THR A 156 6.85 -8.13 9.57
CA THR A 156 6.91 -7.78 8.15
C THR A 156 7.23 -8.99 7.28
N ARG A 157 8.18 -9.84 7.68
CA ARG A 157 8.50 -11.09 6.96
C ARG A 157 7.31 -12.04 6.93
N VAL A 158 6.60 -12.21 8.04
CA VAL A 158 5.39 -13.03 8.08
C VAL A 158 4.33 -12.46 7.13
N LEU A 159 4.05 -11.16 7.17
CA LEU A 159 3.09 -10.52 6.26
C LEU A 159 3.46 -10.70 4.78
N LEU A 160 4.75 -10.55 4.43
CA LEU A 160 5.23 -10.78 3.08
C LEU A 160 5.04 -12.25 2.65
N LYS A 161 5.31 -13.20 3.56
CA LYS A 161 5.09 -14.63 3.31
C LYS A 161 3.60 -14.98 3.15
N LEU A 162 2.72 -14.35 3.94
CA LEU A 162 1.27 -14.49 3.74
C LEU A 162 0.85 -13.97 2.36
N ALA A 163 1.46 -12.87 1.91
CA ALA A 163 1.16 -12.27 0.62
C ALA A 163 1.72 -13.02 -0.59
N GLU A 164 2.43 -14.14 -0.40
CA GLU A 164 2.78 -15.06 -1.49
C GLU A 164 1.55 -15.78 -2.03
N LEU A 165 0.53 -15.99 -1.18
CA LEU A 165 -0.77 -16.53 -1.58
C LEU A 165 -1.70 -15.38 -2.00
N SER A 166 -2.21 -15.43 -3.23
CA SER A 166 -3.05 -14.36 -3.83
C SER A 166 -4.30 -14.01 -3.00
N SER A 167 -4.95 -15.02 -2.43
CA SER A 167 -6.12 -14.88 -1.55
C SER A 167 -5.81 -14.10 -0.27
N LEU A 168 -4.66 -14.37 0.36
CA LEU A 168 -4.20 -13.68 1.56
C LEU A 168 -3.57 -12.32 1.23
N ALA A 169 -2.88 -12.20 0.09
CA ALA A 169 -2.29 -10.94 -0.38
C ALA A 169 -3.32 -9.83 -0.48
N THR A 170 -4.52 -10.15 -0.97
CA THR A 170 -5.64 -9.19 -1.04
C THR A 170 -6.02 -8.69 0.35
N LEU A 171 -6.08 -9.56 1.36
CA LEU A 171 -6.41 -9.18 2.74
C LEU A 171 -5.30 -8.36 3.40
N VAL A 172 -4.05 -8.72 3.15
CA VAL A 172 -2.88 -7.98 3.67
C VAL A 172 -2.80 -6.60 3.01
N PHE A 173 -2.83 -6.50 1.69
CA PHE A 173 -2.58 -5.24 0.99
C PHE A 173 -3.76 -4.27 0.99
N THR A 174 -5.00 -4.72 1.14
CA THR A 174 -6.15 -3.81 1.23
C THR A 174 -6.17 -3.00 2.54
N ARG A 175 -5.55 -3.50 3.60
CA ARG A 175 -5.59 -2.86 4.93
C ARG A 175 -4.22 -2.45 5.47
N HIS A 176 -3.18 -3.23 5.18
CA HIS A 176 -1.87 -3.10 5.82
C HIS A 176 -0.75 -2.78 4.82
N LEU A 177 -1.06 -2.43 3.57
CA LEU A 177 -0.03 -2.07 2.60
C LEU A 177 0.82 -0.88 3.09
N GLY A 178 0.17 0.19 3.56
CA GLY A 178 0.86 1.34 4.12
C GLY A 178 1.75 0.97 5.31
N ASP A 179 1.28 0.09 6.20
CA ASP A 179 2.03 -0.40 7.36
C ASP A 179 3.26 -1.21 6.94
N VAL A 180 3.10 -2.13 5.97
CA VAL A 180 4.19 -2.94 5.41
C VAL A 180 5.23 -2.06 4.72
N MET A 181 4.78 -1.08 3.93
CA MET A 181 5.67 -0.12 3.26
C MET A 181 6.44 0.74 4.28
N ALA A 182 5.77 1.24 5.31
CA ALA A 182 6.40 1.99 6.40
C ALA A 182 7.45 1.14 7.13
N ALA A 183 7.10 -0.11 7.43
CA ALA A 183 7.98 -1.05 8.11
C ALA A 183 9.23 -1.34 7.28
N LEU A 184 9.08 -1.64 5.98
CA LEU A 184 10.22 -1.86 5.08
C LEU A 184 11.10 -0.61 4.94
N CYS A 185 10.50 0.58 4.83
CA CYS A 185 11.24 1.85 4.82
C CYS A 185 12.03 2.04 6.12
N GLN A 186 11.43 1.72 7.27
CA GLN A 186 12.08 1.84 8.57
C GLN A 186 13.18 0.79 8.78
N LEU A 187 12.99 -0.44 8.31
CA LEU A 187 13.97 -1.52 8.40
C LEU A 187 15.19 -1.27 7.50
N GLY A 188 14.97 -0.69 6.33
CA GLY A 188 16.02 -0.26 5.39
C GLY A 188 16.71 1.06 5.78
N TYR A 189 16.13 1.86 6.68
CA TYR A 189 16.74 3.11 7.14
C TYR A 189 17.75 2.86 8.27
N GLN A 190 19.04 3.11 8.00
CA GLN A 190 20.12 2.95 8.97
C GLN A 190 20.87 4.28 9.21
N PRO A 191 20.65 4.96 10.34
CA PRO A 191 21.27 6.26 10.63
C PRO A 191 22.73 6.17 11.12
N GLN A 192 23.20 5.00 11.54
CA GLN A 192 24.58 4.76 11.98
C GLN A 192 25.04 3.40 11.45
N ARG A 193 26.08 3.41 10.59
CA ARG A 193 26.71 2.22 10.01
C ARG A 193 27.28 1.35 11.12
N ALA A 194 26.54 0.34 11.54
CA ALA A 194 27.04 -0.76 12.34
C ALA A 194 27.22 -1.97 11.41
N GLU A 195 28.44 -2.47 11.33
CA GLU A 195 28.81 -3.62 10.51
C GLU A 195 28.00 -4.85 10.96
N GLY A 196 27.32 -5.50 10.01
CA GLY A 196 26.43 -6.65 10.23
C GLY A 196 24.95 -6.41 9.92
N GLU A 197 24.47 -5.16 9.95
CA GLU A 197 23.06 -4.83 9.62
C GLU A 197 22.84 -4.45 8.15
N GLU A 198 23.90 -4.32 7.36
CA GLU A 198 23.84 -3.92 5.94
C GLU A 198 23.10 -4.96 5.07
N MET A 199 23.28 -6.25 5.36
CA MET A 199 22.60 -7.33 4.64
C MET A 199 21.08 -7.27 4.84
N LEU A 200 20.61 -7.01 6.06
CA LEU A 200 19.19 -6.88 6.40
C LEU A 200 18.56 -5.60 5.81
N ALA A 201 19.34 -4.52 5.72
CA ALA A 201 18.90 -3.29 5.07
C ALA A 201 18.75 -3.49 3.54
N GLY A 202 19.68 -4.23 2.93
CA GLY A 202 19.61 -4.64 1.52
C GLY A 202 18.37 -5.47 1.22
N GLU A 203 18.12 -6.52 2.01
CA GLU A 203 16.92 -7.37 1.89
C GLU A 203 15.62 -6.55 1.98
N SER A 204 15.56 -5.61 2.94
CA SER A 204 14.37 -4.77 3.14
C SER A 204 14.13 -3.82 1.96
N GLY A 205 15.20 -3.28 1.37
CA GLY A 205 15.14 -2.43 0.19
C GLY A 205 14.70 -3.20 -1.07
N GLU A 206 15.18 -4.42 -1.26
CA GLU A 206 14.77 -5.28 -2.38
C GLU A 206 13.32 -5.76 -2.22
N ALA A 207 12.92 -6.17 -1.03
CA ALA A 207 11.54 -6.53 -0.72
C ALA A 207 10.58 -5.37 -1.00
N LEU A 208 10.96 -4.13 -0.64
CA LEU A 208 10.18 -2.95 -0.97
C LEU A 208 10.06 -2.77 -2.49
N LYS A 209 11.16 -2.83 -3.25
CA LYS A 209 11.12 -2.70 -4.72
C LYS A 209 10.24 -3.79 -5.36
N SER A 210 10.36 -5.03 -4.91
CA SER A 210 9.54 -6.15 -5.37
C SER A 210 8.05 -5.92 -5.10
N LEU A 211 7.71 -5.44 -3.89
CA LEU A 211 6.35 -5.11 -3.50
C LEU A 211 5.77 -3.97 -4.37
N LEU A 212 6.53 -2.89 -4.56
CA LEU A 212 6.12 -1.74 -5.37
C LEU A 212 5.89 -2.12 -6.84
N GLY A 213 6.61 -3.13 -7.35
CA GLY A 213 6.41 -3.64 -8.72
C GLY A 213 5.18 -4.53 -8.89
N LYS A 214 4.78 -5.27 -7.85
CA LYS A 214 3.66 -6.23 -7.90
C LYS A 214 2.30 -5.59 -7.65
N VAL A 215 2.23 -4.56 -6.81
CA VAL A 215 0.96 -3.92 -6.43
C VAL A 215 0.52 -2.91 -7.48
N TYR A 216 -0.80 -2.78 -7.66
CA TYR A 216 -1.39 -1.81 -8.58
C TYR A 216 -0.90 -0.38 -8.26
N GLN A 217 -0.22 0.25 -9.22
CA GLN A 217 0.54 1.49 -9.03
C GLN A 217 -0.26 2.64 -8.37
N PRO A 218 -1.54 2.87 -8.71
CA PRO A 218 -2.33 3.90 -8.03
C PRO A 218 -2.47 3.70 -6.52
N ILE A 219 -2.53 2.45 -6.05
CA ILE A 219 -2.62 2.16 -4.61
C ILE A 219 -1.27 2.47 -3.95
N VAL A 220 -0.17 2.04 -4.58
CA VAL A 220 1.20 2.33 -4.11
C VAL A 220 1.45 3.83 -3.98
N ILE A 221 1.11 4.61 -5.01
CA ILE A 221 1.27 6.06 -5.02
C ILE A 221 0.44 6.70 -3.89
N LYS A 222 -0.80 6.25 -3.70
CA LYS A 222 -1.66 6.73 -2.61
C LYS A 222 -1.04 6.48 -1.24
N GLU A 223 -0.52 5.28 -0.99
CA GLU A 223 0.15 4.96 0.28
C GLU A 223 1.45 5.76 0.47
N LEU A 224 2.26 5.94 -0.58
CA LEU A 224 3.47 6.78 -0.51
C LEU A 224 3.16 8.24 -0.18
N LEU A 225 2.07 8.79 -0.72
CA LEU A 225 1.61 10.14 -0.40
C LEU A 225 1.17 10.26 1.07
N ILE A 226 0.51 9.23 1.60
CA ILE A 226 0.12 9.16 3.03
C ILE A 226 1.38 9.09 3.91
N LEU A 227 2.34 8.23 3.58
CA LEU A 227 3.59 8.05 4.34
C LEU A 227 4.50 9.27 4.32
N GLN A 228 4.52 10.03 3.22
CA GLN A 228 5.25 11.30 3.13
C GLN A 228 4.69 12.36 4.11
N GLY A 229 3.53 12.11 4.71
CA GLY A 229 2.81 13.10 5.52
C GLY A 229 2.07 14.11 4.66
N GLY A 230 1.70 13.72 3.43
CA GLY A 230 0.73 14.47 2.64
C GLY A 230 -0.62 14.54 3.37
N PRO A 231 -1.41 15.60 3.17
CA PRO A 231 -2.68 15.75 3.85
C PRO A 231 -3.55 14.51 3.62
N THR A 232 -3.89 13.80 4.69
CA THR A 232 -4.85 12.70 4.63
C THR A 232 -6.21 13.29 4.25
N GLN A 233 -6.59 13.01 3.00
CA GLN A 233 -7.78 13.47 2.29
C GLN A 233 -7.75 14.89 1.74
N VAL A 234 -7.40 14.92 0.44
CA VAL A 234 -7.85 15.89 -0.55
C VAL A 234 -7.19 17.26 -0.42
N CYS A 235 -6.83 17.81 -1.56
CA CYS A 235 -6.06 19.05 -1.73
C CYS A 235 -6.87 20.31 -1.31
N ILE A 236 -7.31 20.38 -0.05
CA ILE A 236 -7.97 21.54 0.56
C ILE A 236 -7.25 21.85 1.86
N THR A 237 -6.13 22.56 1.74
CA THR A 237 -5.74 23.73 2.55
C THR A 237 -4.23 23.91 2.49
N ILE A 238 -3.78 24.85 1.65
CA ILE A 238 -2.48 25.53 1.82
C ILE A 238 -2.55 26.55 2.98
N SER A 239 -3.59 26.50 3.81
CA SER A 239 -3.74 27.37 4.97
C SER A 239 -4.45 26.61 6.09
N GLN A 240 -3.69 26.28 7.12
CA GLN A 240 -4.13 25.88 8.47
C GLN A 240 -4.64 24.44 8.62
N CYS A 241 -3.71 23.52 8.88
CA CYS A 241 -3.97 22.36 9.74
C CYS A 241 -2.80 22.22 10.73
N ARG A 242 -3.09 22.47 12.01
CA ARG A 242 -2.14 22.36 13.11
C ARG A 242 -1.81 20.89 13.40
N SER A 243 -0.52 20.59 13.37
CA SER A 243 0.20 19.53 14.10
C SER A 243 -0.43 18.12 14.14
N ARG A 244 -0.30 17.37 13.04
CA ARG A 244 0.18 15.97 13.14
C ARG A 244 1.64 16.02 12.70
N GLY A 245 2.56 15.52 13.53
CA GLY A 245 4.00 15.67 13.30
C GLY A 245 4.37 15.33 11.85
N SER A 246 5.08 16.22 11.17
CA SER A 246 5.57 15.96 9.81
C SER A 246 6.38 14.68 9.82
N ALA A 247 6.17 13.80 8.84
CA ALA A 247 6.96 12.58 8.70
C ALA A 247 8.47 12.94 8.75
N PRO A 248 9.32 12.09 9.34
CA PRO A 248 10.75 12.34 9.44
C PRO A 248 11.34 12.75 8.08
N ALA A 249 12.28 13.71 8.08
CA ALA A 249 12.82 14.26 6.83
C ALA A 249 13.42 13.19 5.92
N TRP A 250 14.03 12.14 6.47
CA TRP A 250 14.55 11.01 5.70
C TRP A 250 13.43 10.24 4.97
N LEU A 251 12.31 10.00 5.64
CA LEU A 251 11.16 9.28 5.08
C LEU A 251 10.51 10.11 3.99
N ARG A 252 10.37 11.42 4.20
CA ARG A 252 9.84 12.33 3.18
C ARG A 252 10.69 12.35 1.91
N ARG A 253 12.01 12.29 2.05
CA ARG A 253 12.93 12.20 0.90
C ARG A 253 12.81 10.86 0.19
N LEU A 254 12.77 9.75 0.93
CA LEU A 254 12.62 8.40 0.36
C LEU A 254 11.29 8.25 -0.39
N CYS A 255 10.17 8.63 0.24
CA CYS A 255 8.86 8.61 -0.42
C CYS A 255 8.84 9.52 -1.65
N GLY A 256 9.46 10.71 -1.58
CA GLY A 256 9.60 11.61 -2.73
C GLY A 256 10.41 11.01 -3.89
N GLN A 257 11.50 10.29 -3.60
CA GLN A 257 12.29 9.55 -4.59
C GLN A 257 11.44 8.46 -5.24
N LEU A 258 10.78 7.61 -4.46
CA LEU A 258 9.94 6.52 -4.95
C LEU A 258 8.76 7.03 -5.79
N LEU A 259 8.11 8.11 -5.35
CA LEU A 259 7.04 8.77 -6.11
C LEU A 259 7.55 9.32 -7.45
N SER A 260 8.73 9.94 -7.46
CA SER A 260 9.35 10.47 -8.68
C SER A 260 9.69 9.34 -9.66
N GLU A 261 10.26 8.24 -9.18
CA GLU A 261 10.54 7.07 -10.02
C GLU A 261 9.27 6.49 -10.64
N ARG A 262 8.17 6.38 -9.87
CA ARG A 262 6.90 5.88 -10.40
C ARG A 262 6.22 6.85 -11.37
N LEU A 263 6.36 8.16 -11.15
CA LEU A 263 5.83 9.17 -12.05
C LEU A 263 6.54 9.15 -13.43
N MET A 264 7.85 8.90 -13.44
CA MET A 264 8.66 8.84 -14.66
C MET A 264 8.54 7.52 -15.43
N GLN A 265 7.98 6.46 -14.83
CA GLN A 265 7.69 5.21 -15.52
C GLN A 265 6.62 5.37 -16.63
N PRO A 266 6.55 4.45 -17.61
CA PRO A 266 5.49 4.48 -18.62
C PRO A 266 4.12 4.35 -17.94
N ASN A 267 3.16 5.19 -18.34
CA ASN A 267 1.85 5.35 -17.71
C ASN A 267 1.91 5.82 -16.22
N GLY A 268 3.06 6.30 -15.75
CA GLY A 268 3.24 6.82 -14.39
C GLY A 268 2.35 8.02 -14.10
N VAL A 269 2.22 8.94 -15.06
CA VAL A 269 1.31 10.09 -14.95
C VAL A 269 -0.14 9.62 -14.78
N GLN A 270 -0.58 8.64 -15.59
CA GLN A 270 -1.93 8.08 -15.47
C GLN A 270 -2.13 7.41 -14.10
N ALA A 271 -1.11 6.74 -13.57
CA ALA A 271 -1.19 6.11 -12.25
C ALA A 271 -1.35 7.15 -11.13
N VAL A 272 -0.66 8.29 -11.21
CA VAL A 272 -0.83 9.41 -10.27
C VAL A 272 -2.22 10.03 -10.37
N VAL A 273 -2.72 10.25 -11.60
CA VAL A 273 -4.09 10.75 -11.82
C VAL A 273 -5.11 9.82 -11.17
N ARG A 274 -5.00 8.50 -11.39
CA ARG A 274 -5.89 7.50 -10.77
C ARG A 274 -5.73 7.44 -9.24
N ALA A 275 -4.54 7.61 -8.70
CA ALA A 275 -4.29 7.58 -7.26
C ALA A 275 -5.02 8.72 -6.53
N ILE A 276 -5.05 9.91 -7.14
CA ILE A 276 -5.62 11.12 -6.55
C ILE A 276 -7.12 11.26 -6.87
N LEU A 277 -7.54 10.85 -8.07
CA LEU A 277 -8.94 11.02 -8.54
C LEU A 277 -9.81 9.77 -8.36
N GLY A 278 -9.23 8.56 -8.30
CA GLY A 278 -9.94 7.27 -8.35
C GLY A 278 -10.77 6.88 -7.12
N GLY A 279 -11.16 7.84 -6.28
CA GLY A 279 -11.92 7.59 -5.04
C GLY A 279 -13.16 8.47 -4.84
N GLY A 280 -13.59 9.26 -5.84
CA GLY A 280 -14.75 10.14 -5.72
C GLY A 280 -15.73 9.97 -6.88
N THR A 281 -17.03 9.92 -6.56
CA THR A 281 -18.11 10.12 -7.54
C THR A 281 -18.15 11.61 -7.89
N GLY A 282 -17.60 11.96 -9.06
CA GLY A 282 -17.73 13.25 -9.77
C GLY A 282 -18.41 14.40 -9.00
N GLY A 283 -17.64 15.19 -8.25
CA GLY A 283 -18.14 16.36 -7.51
C GLY A 283 -17.21 17.59 -7.60
N GLU A 284 -17.59 18.73 -6.99
CA GLU A 284 -16.76 19.96 -6.96
C GLU A 284 -15.36 19.76 -6.36
N SER A 285 -15.16 18.70 -5.57
CA SER A 285 -13.86 18.28 -5.07
C SER A 285 -12.87 17.95 -6.19
N ASP A 286 -13.37 17.50 -7.35
CA ASP A 286 -12.53 16.88 -8.37
C ASP A 286 -11.76 17.88 -9.22
N TRP A 287 -12.28 19.09 -9.48
CA TRP A 287 -11.50 20.11 -10.19
C TRP A 287 -10.31 20.60 -9.36
N LYS A 288 -10.47 20.74 -8.03
CA LYS A 288 -9.37 21.10 -7.11
C LYS A 288 -8.32 20.00 -7.06
N LYS A 289 -8.74 18.73 -7.10
CA LYS A 289 -7.82 17.60 -7.23
C LYS A 289 -7.10 17.62 -8.57
N CYS A 290 -7.79 17.91 -9.68
CA CYS A 290 -7.16 18.04 -10.99
C CYS A 290 -6.12 19.17 -11.01
N GLU A 291 -6.42 20.32 -10.41
CA GLU A 291 -5.50 21.45 -10.25
C GLU A 291 -4.26 21.03 -9.44
N CYS A 292 -4.48 20.27 -8.37
CA CYS A 292 -3.41 19.75 -7.52
C CYS A 292 -2.48 18.81 -8.30
N VAL A 293 -3.05 17.87 -9.06
CA VAL A 293 -2.28 16.96 -9.91
C VAL A 293 -1.51 17.75 -10.97
N ALA A 294 -2.15 18.71 -11.64
CA ALA A 294 -1.51 19.55 -12.64
C ALA A 294 -0.30 20.31 -12.07
N ARG A 295 -0.42 20.86 -10.86
CA ARG A 295 0.69 21.53 -10.16
C ARG A 295 1.82 20.57 -9.81
N ILE A 296 1.49 19.35 -9.35
CA ILE A 296 2.49 18.30 -9.10
C ILE A 296 3.24 17.97 -10.39
N LEU A 297 2.54 17.83 -11.52
CA LEU A 297 3.16 17.53 -12.81
C LEU A 297 4.04 18.67 -13.33
N ALA A 298 3.58 19.92 -13.20
CA ALA A 298 4.31 21.11 -13.63
C ALA A 298 5.60 21.34 -12.81
N THR A 299 5.59 20.96 -11.54
CA THR A 299 6.72 21.16 -10.63
C THR A 299 7.72 20.00 -10.73
N CYS A 300 8.92 20.28 -11.25
CA CYS A 300 10.01 19.31 -11.26
C CYS A 300 10.40 18.90 -9.82
N PRO A 301 10.41 17.59 -9.48
CA PRO A 301 10.81 17.13 -8.15
C PRO A 301 12.27 17.47 -7.84
N GLN A 302 12.55 17.88 -6.59
CA GLN A 302 13.91 18.14 -6.11
C GLN A 302 14.83 16.90 -6.16
N GLN A 303 14.23 15.71 -6.23
CA GLN A 303 14.92 14.41 -6.28
C GLN A 303 15.23 13.95 -7.70
N SER A 304 14.81 14.70 -8.73
CA SER A 304 15.13 14.39 -10.12
C SER A 304 16.60 14.70 -10.43
N VAL A 305 17.22 13.89 -11.29
CA VAL A 305 18.63 14.05 -11.69
C VAL A 305 18.81 15.32 -12.54
N SER A 306 17.82 15.63 -13.38
CA SER A 306 17.76 16.88 -14.15
C SER A 306 16.31 17.22 -14.51
N ALA A 307 16.03 18.51 -14.66
CA ALA A 307 14.73 18.99 -15.14
C ALA A 307 14.42 18.49 -16.56
N ASP A 308 15.44 18.42 -17.43
CA ASP A 308 15.32 17.93 -18.80
C ASP A 308 14.84 16.48 -18.86
N SER A 309 15.51 15.58 -18.14
CA SER A 309 15.14 14.16 -18.07
C SER A 309 13.71 13.95 -17.54
N TYR A 310 13.27 14.80 -16.61
CA TYR A 310 11.91 14.77 -16.08
C TYR A 310 10.87 15.17 -17.14
N TYR A 311 10.99 16.36 -17.73
CA TYR A 311 10.01 16.84 -18.71
C TYR A 311 9.98 15.97 -19.97
N ARG A 312 11.13 15.45 -20.41
CA ARG A 312 11.21 14.50 -21.53
C ARG A 312 10.39 13.23 -21.32
N GLN A 313 10.25 12.75 -20.09
CA GLN A 313 9.49 11.53 -19.76
C GLN A 313 8.03 11.82 -19.40
N VAL A 314 7.73 12.98 -18.81
CA VAL A 314 6.39 13.33 -18.31
C VAL A 314 5.53 14.01 -19.38
N CYS A 315 6.10 14.90 -20.19
CA CYS A 315 5.34 15.67 -21.19
C CYS A 315 4.65 14.80 -22.25
N PRO A 316 5.28 13.75 -22.84
CA PRO A 316 4.59 12.86 -23.77
C PRO A 316 3.37 12.17 -23.13
N GLN A 317 3.51 11.74 -21.87
CA GLN A 317 2.41 11.12 -21.14
C GLN A 317 1.25 12.10 -20.89
N ILE A 318 1.52 13.39 -20.68
CA ILE A 318 0.50 14.43 -20.55
C ILE A 318 -0.28 14.58 -21.87
N LEU A 319 0.39 14.55 -23.02
CA LEU A 319 -0.28 14.61 -24.33
C LEU A 319 -1.15 13.36 -24.59
N GLU A 320 -0.73 12.19 -24.10
CA GLU A 320 -1.53 10.97 -24.17
C GLU A 320 -2.82 11.08 -23.35
N LEU A 321 -2.83 11.79 -22.21
CA LEU A 321 -4.03 12.00 -21.40
C LEU A 321 -5.15 12.74 -22.15
N LEU A 322 -4.82 13.61 -23.12
CA LEU A 322 -5.83 14.31 -23.95
C LEU A 322 -6.68 13.35 -24.79
N HIS A 323 -6.17 12.13 -25.01
CA HIS A 323 -6.76 11.09 -25.84
C HIS A 323 -7.20 9.87 -25.03
N PHE A 324 -7.41 10.05 -23.73
CA PHE A 324 -7.76 8.96 -22.85
C PHE A 324 -9.13 8.37 -23.23
N LYS A 325 -9.18 7.06 -23.50
CA LYS A 325 -10.32 6.40 -24.16
C LYS A 325 -11.49 6.05 -23.22
N ASP A 326 -11.26 6.00 -21.91
CA ASP A 326 -12.27 5.57 -20.95
C ASP A 326 -13.34 6.66 -20.74
N LYS A 327 -14.58 6.38 -21.12
CA LYS A 327 -15.68 7.36 -21.10
C LYS A 327 -15.96 7.95 -19.72
N LEU A 328 -15.75 7.18 -18.64
CA LEU A 328 -16.08 7.62 -17.29
C LEU A 328 -15.04 8.59 -16.70
N THR A 329 -13.77 8.39 -17.05
CA THR A 329 -12.64 9.15 -16.48
C THR A 329 -12.00 10.10 -17.48
N ALA A 330 -12.31 10.01 -18.78
CA ALA A 330 -11.72 10.83 -19.85
C ALA A 330 -11.79 12.32 -19.55
N LEU A 331 -12.92 12.84 -19.07
CA LEU A 331 -13.07 14.27 -18.77
C LEU A 331 -12.13 14.73 -17.66
N GLN A 332 -11.94 13.91 -16.62
CA GLN A 332 -11.03 14.22 -15.52
C GLN A 332 -9.58 14.23 -16.00
N PHE A 333 -9.21 13.25 -16.84
CA PHE A 333 -7.86 13.12 -17.40
C PHE A 333 -7.55 14.27 -18.35
N GLN A 334 -8.51 14.65 -19.21
CA GLN A 334 -8.40 15.81 -20.10
C GLN A 334 -8.24 17.11 -19.31
N ARG A 335 -9.01 17.32 -18.24
CA ARG A 335 -8.86 18.50 -17.38
C ARG A 335 -7.49 18.59 -16.73
N VAL A 336 -6.96 17.47 -16.23
CA VAL A 336 -5.58 17.44 -15.69
C VAL A 336 -4.57 17.78 -16.78
N ALA A 337 -4.73 17.19 -17.97
CA ALA A 337 -3.81 17.40 -19.09
C ALA A 337 -3.76 18.87 -19.54
N THR A 338 -4.93 19.46 -19.81
CA THR A 338 -5.05 20.88 -20.21
C THR A 338 -4.47 21.79 -19.14
N ARG A 339 -4.79 21.55 -17.87
CA ARG A 339 -4.27 22.38 -16.77
C ARG A 339 -2.77 22.24 -16.57
N ALA A 340 -2.23 21.03 -16.66
CA ALA A 340 -0.79 20.77 -16.55
C ALA A 340 -0.05 21.45 -17.69
N LEU A 341 -0.56 21.36 -18.92
CA LEU A 341 0.01 22.02 -20.10
C LEU A 341 0.02 23.54 -19.92
N LEU A 342 -1.09 24.15 -19.51
CA LEU A 342 -1.17 25.59 -19.25
C LEU A 342 -0.19 26.04 -18.15
N SER A 343 -0.12 25.31 -17.03
CA SER A 343 0.81 25.62 -15.94
C SER A 343 2.27 25.47 -16.38
N MET A 344 2.61 24.44 -17.17
CA MET A 344 3.97 24.27 -17.70
C MET A 344 4.36 25.37 -18.70
N VAL A 345 3.44 25.82 -19.56
CA VAL A 345 3.69 26.94 -20.50
C VAL A 345 3.94 28.24 -19.73
N GLN A 346 3.21 28.49 -18.64
CA GLN A 346 3.36 29.69 -17.82
C GLN A 346 4.62 29.68 -16.96
N GLU A 347 4.92 28.56 -16.29
CA GLU A 347 6.01 28.47 -15.31
C GLU A 347 7.36 28.08 -15.92
N LYS A 348 7.35 27.30 -17.02
CA LYS A 348 8.54 26.68 -17.64
C LYS A 348 8.44 26.70 -19.19
N PRO A 349 8.44 27.89 -19.81
CA PRO A 349 8.15 28.05 -21.23
C PRO A 349 9.15 27.34 -22.16
N SER A 350 10.43 27.27 -21.79
CA SER A 350 11.46 26.61 -22.61
C SER A 350 11.19 25.11 -22.78
N PHE A 351 10.93 24.41 -21.67
CA PHE A 351 10.62 22.98 -21.69
C PHE A 351 9.25 22.69 -22.30
N ALA A 352 8.27 23.55 -22.03
CA ALA A 352 6.95 23.43 -22.64
C ALA A 352 7.00 23.60 -24.16
N GLN A 353 7.83 24.51 -24.67
CA GLN A 353 8.00 24.71 -26.11
C GLN A 353 8.55 23.44 -26.78
N GLU A 354 9.60 22.85 -26.21
CA GLU A 354 10.29 21.69 -26.78
C GLU A 354 9.46 20.40 -26.65
N TYR A 355 8.91 20.13 -25.47
CA TYR A 355 8.34 18.82 -25.14
C TYR A 355 6.80 18.76 -25.21
N LEU A 356 6.10 19.89 -25.26
CA LEU A 356 4.63 19.93 -25.37
C LEU A 356 4.15 20.61 -26.65
N LEU A 357 4.53 21.87 -26.86
CA LEU A 357 4.00 22.67 -27.97
C LEU A 357 4.55 22.22 -29.32
N SER A 358 5.84 21.91 -29.43
CA SER A 358 6.44 21.41 -30.68
C SER A 358 5.77 20.11 -31.14
N PRO A 359 5.63 19.05 -30.32
CA PRO A 359 4.88 17.85 -30.71
C PRO A 359 3.41 18.12 -31.04
N LEU A 360 2.75 18.97 -30.27
CA LEU A 360 1.32 19.28 -30.46
C LEU A 360 1.08 20.04 -31.77
N LEU A 361 1.97 20.95 -32.15
CA LEU A 361 1.86 21.78 -33.36
C LEU A 361 2.63 21.22 -34.57
N ALA A 362 3.36 20.11 -34.41
CA ALA A 362 4.17 19.52 -35.48
C ALA A 362 3.38 19.25 -36.78
N PRO A 363 2.13 18.71 -36.74
CA PRO A 363 1.34 18.54 -37.96
C PRO A 363 1.06 19.86 -38.68
N LEU A 364 0.71 20.92 -37.94
CA LEU A 364 0.47 22.26 -38.51
C LEU A 364 1.74 22.86 -39.11
N HIS A 365 2.89 22.70 -38.44
CA HIS A 365 4.16 23.19 -38.96
C HIS A 365 4.58 22.47 -40.25
N ARG A 366 4.32 21.16 -40.36
CA ARG A 366 4.54 20.38 -41.60
C ARG A 366 3.65 20.87 -42.75
N CYS A 367 2.42 21.28 -42.48
CA CYS A 367 1.56 21.91 -43.49
C CYS A 367 2.13 23.24 -44.02
N THR A 368 2.78 24.03 -43.17
CA THR A 368 3.41 25.30 -43.60
C THR A 368 4.67 25.11 -44.44
N THR A 369 5.30 23.93 -44.37
CA THR A 369 6.58 23.61 -45.05
C THR A 369 6.38 22.70 -46.27
N ALA A 370 5.16 22.61 -46.81
CA ALA A 370 4.79 21.83 -48.00
C ALA A 370 5.06 20.31 -47.91
N SER A 371 5.10 19.76 -46.69
CA SER A 371 5.18 18.31 -46.48
C SER A 371 3.78 17.68 -46.46
N ALA A 372 3.62 16.48 -47.05
CA ALA A 372 2.38 15.72 -46.94
C ALA A 372 2.13 15.36 -45.47
N VAL A 373 0.92 15.67 -44.98
CA VAL A 373 0.43 15.35 -43.64
C VAL A 373 -0.88 14.58 -43.81
N GLU A 374 -1.02 13.47 -43.09
CA GLU A 374 -2.25 12.67 -43.12
C GLU A 374 -3.40 13.44 -42.45
N GLU A 375 -4.61 13.31 -42.99
CA GLU A 375 -5.80 14.05 -42.50
C GLU A 375 -6.09 13.78 -41.02
N TRP A 376 -5.89 12.55 -40.55
CA TRP A 376 -6.10 12.16 -39.16
C TRP A 376 -5.10 12.82 -38.20
N GLU A 377 -3.84 13.05 -38.62
CA GLU A 377 -2.82 13.73 -37.81
C GLU A 377 -3.20 15.21 -37.60
N LEU A 378 -3.68 15.85 -38.67
CA LEU A 378 -4.12 17.24 -38.64
C LEU A 378 -5.40 17.40 -37.82
N THR A 379 -6.38 16.52 -38.02
CA THR A 379 -7.65 16.53 -37.26
C THR A 379 -7.37 16.43 -35.76
N ARG A 380 -6.52 15.47 -35.36
CA ARG A 380 -6.10 15.28 -33.97
C ARG A 380 -5.42 16.53 -33.40
N CYS A 381 -4.48 17.12 -34.13
CA CYS A 381 -3.81 18.35 -33.72
C CYS A 381 -4.79 19.51 -33.47
N VAL A 382 -5.72 19.75 -34.39
CA VAL A 382 -6.72 20.82 -34.26
C VAL A 382 -7.65 20.56 -33.06
N GLU A 383 -8.09 19.31 -32.86
CA GLU A 383 -8.87 18.92 -31.68
C GLU A 383 -8.11 19.19 -30.38
N ASP A 384 -6.83 18.86 -30.32
CA ASP A 384 -6.02 19.05 -29.12
C ASP A 384 -5.78 20.53 -28.80
N VAL A 385 -5.48 21.35 -29.81
CA VAL A 385 -5.40 22.80 -29.66
C VAL A 385 -6.72 23.36 -29.10
N ASN A 386 -7.86 22.87 -29.59
CA ASN A 386 -9.17 23.28 -29.10
C ASN A 386 -9.45 22.83 -27.65
N LYS A 387 -9.03 21.62 -27.26
CA LYS A 387 -9.15 21.11 -25.88
C LYS A 387 -8.27 21.88 -24.88
N VAL A 388 -7.15 22.45 -25.34
CA VAL A 388 -6.25 23.25 -24.50
C VAL A 388 -6.75 24.69 -24.34
N ARG A 389 -7.47 25.20 -25.33
CA ARG A 389 -8.03 26.56 -25.33
C ARG A 389 -9.22 26.73 -24.38
N ASN A 390 -10.03 25.69 -24.22
CA ASN A 390 -11.21 25.66 -23.35
C ASN A 390 -10.88 25.11 -21.96
#